data_AF-A0A833HMA5-F1
#
_entry.id   AF-A0A833HMA5-F1
#
_cell.length_a   1.000
_cell.length_b   1.000
_cell.length_c   1.000
_cell.angle_alpha   90.00
_cell.angle_beta   90.00
_cell.angle_gamma   90.00
#
_symmetry.space_group_name_H-M   'P 1'
#
loop_
_entity.id
_entity.type
_entity.pdbx_description
1 polymer ?
#
loop_
_entity_poly.entity_id
_entity_poly.type
_entity_poly.pdbx_seq_one_letter_code
_entity_poly.pdbx_strand_id
1 'polypeptide(L)'
;MDKQRTYTVTVYLEECIGMENIKAFEVIHHLKKIADVIEIFPKDILEYSQSAEVIRQEGFKLEITTEFNIEEIQAFFSESMNKERKLKLLIKNKAMKEGGSTNDRKAICDMQNQ
;
A
#
# COMPACT_ATOMS: atom_id res chain seq x y z
N MET A 1 23.76 8.56 15.22
CA MET A 1 22.62 9.42 14.83
C MET A 1 21.92 8.71 13.70
N ASP A 2 20.95 7.90 14.06
CA ASP A 2 20.13 7.10 13.15
C ASP A 2 19.28 8.08 12.33
N LYS A 3 19.58 8.18 11.04
CA LYS A 3 18.84 9.08 10.14
C LYS A 3 17.50 8.41 9.84
N GLN A 4 16.44 8.87 10.50
CA GLN A 4 15.08 8.55 10.10
C GLN A 4 14.81 9.08 8.69
N ARG A 5 14.19 8.23 7.87
CA ARG A 5 13.80 8.52 6.49
C ARG A 5 12.31 8.33 6.35
N THR A 6 11.68 9.24 5.62
CA THR A 6 10.25 9.19 5.35
C THR A 6 10.02 8.68 3.93
N TYR A 7 9.15 7.68 3.83
CA TYR A 7 8.79 7.04 2.58
C TYR A 7 7.28 7.09 2.38
N THR A 8 6.87 7.24 1.13
CA THR A 8 5.49 7.00 0.70
C THR A 8 5.42 5.62 0.08
N VAL A 9 4.70 4.71 0.72
CA VAL A 9 4.44 3.35 0.23
C VAL A 9 3.06 3.31 -0.37
N THR A 10 2.94 2.95 -1.64
CA THR A 10 1.67 2.68 -2.32
C THR A 10 1.57 1.20 -2.59
N VAL A 11 0.49 0.57 -2.13
CA VAL A 11 0.26 -0.85 -2.28
C VAL A 11 -0.95 -1.06 -3.17
N TYR A 12 -0.76 -1.86 -4.21
CA TYR A 12 -1.80 -2.24 -5.15
C TYR A 12 -2.10 -3.72 -5.01
N LEU A 13 -3.38 -4.05 -4.87
CA LEU A 13 -3.86 -5.43 -4.90
C LEU A 13 -4.14 -5.82 -6.35
N GLU A 14 -3.51 -6.87 -6.84
CA GLU A 14 -3.79 -7.37 -8.21
C GLU A 14 -5.05 -8.26 -8.25
N GLU A 15 -5.55 -8.67 -7.08
CA GLU A 15 -6.71 -9.56 -6.97
C GLU A 15 -7.94 -8.85 -6.42
N CYS A 16 -8.99 -8.84 -7.24
CA CYS A 16 -10.33 -8.33 -6.97
C CYS A 16 -11.26 -9.33 -6.25
N ILE A 17 -10.74 -10.13 -5.30
CA ILE A 17 -11.53 -11.22 -4.70
C ILE A 17 -12.43 -10.78 -3.54
N GLY A 18 -12.61 -9.47 -3.32
CA GLY A 18 -13.37 -8.91 -2.21
C GLY A 18 -12.59 -8.86 -0.89
N MET A 19 -13.06 -8.02 0.04
CA MET A 19 -12.43 -7.73 1.34
C MET A 19 -11.03 -7.12 1.24
N GLU A 20 -10.79 -6.30 0.21
CA GLU A 20 -9.54 -5.57 -0.01
C GLU A 20 -9.16 -4.69 1.19
N ASN A 21 -10.14 -4.18 1.92
CA ASN A 21 -9.94 -3.44 3.16
C ASN A 21 -9.27 -4.28 4.27
N ILE A 22 -9.65 -5.56 4.43
CA ILE A 22 -9.05 -6.46 5.41
C ILE A 22 -7.59 -6.72 5.05
N LYS A 23 -7.33 -6.98 3.75
CA LYS A 23 -5.98 -7.19 3.24
C LYS A 23 -5.10 -5.94 3.43
N ALA A 24 -5.64 -4.76 3.16
CA ALA A 24 -4.95 -3.49 3.38
C ALA A 24 -4.61 -3.29 4.87
N PHE A 25 -5.54 -3.61 5.77
CA PHE A 25 -5.30 -3.50 7.21
C PHE A 25 -4.17 -4.39 7.71
N GLU A 26 -4.07 -5.63 7.23
CA GLU A 26 -2.99 -6.53 7.60
C GLU A 26 -1.62 -6.01 7.14
N VAL A 27 -1.54 -5.48 5.92
CA VAL A 27 -0.34 -4.83 5.38
C VAL A 27 0.10 -3.65 6.26
N ILE A 28 -0.85 -2.80 6.65
CA ILE A 28 -0.60 -1.67 7.53
C ILE A 28 -0.07 -2.17 8.88
N HIS A 29 -0.68 -3.22 9.44
CA HIS A 29 -0.27 -3.79 10.71
C HIS A 29 1.15 -4.36 10.67
N HIS A 30 1.55 -4.99 9.56
CA HIS A 30 2.92 -5.48 9.39
C HIS A 30 3.92 -4.34 9.21
N LEU A 31 3.57 -3.29 8.46
CA LEU A 31 4.41 -2.09 8.33
C LEU A 31 4.69 -1.42 9.67
N LYS A 32 3.67 -1.33 10.54
CA LYS A 32 3.80 -0.78 11.89
C LYS A 32 4.81 -1.51 12.77
N LYS A 33 5.24 -2.73 12.41
CA LYS A 33 6.26 -3.49 13.15
C LYS A 33 7.69 -3.06 12.82
N ILE A 34 7.91 -2.47 11.64
CA ILE A 34 9.23 -2.08 11.14
C ILE A 34 9.37 -0.58 10.85
N ALA A 35 8.25 0.15 10.86
CA ALA A 35 8.21 1.57 10.54
C ALA A 35 7.06 2.27 11.27
N ASP A 36 7.26 3.52 11.63
CA ASP A 36 6.22 4.38 12.18
C ASP A 36 5.31 4.87 11.06
N VAL A 37 4.04 4.48 11.08
CA VAL A 37 3.04 4.94 10.12
C VAL A 37 2.54 6.33 10.55
N ILE A 38 2.85 7.34 9.73
CA ILE A 38 2.46 8.74 9.92
C ILE A 38 1.04 8.97 9.42
N GLU A 39 0.76 8.56 8.19
CA GLU A 39 -0.54 8.79 7.55
C GLU A 39 -0.93 7.61 6.65
N ILE A 40 -2.23 7.39 6.53
CA ILE A 40 -2.83 6.33 5.73
C ILE A 40 -3.90 6.96 4.83
N PHE A 41 -3.92 6.58 3.57
CA PHE A 41 -4.93 7.02 2.61
C PHE A 41 -5.48 5.83 1.81
N PRO A 42 -6.81 5.65 1.76
CA PRO A 42 -7.85 6.43 2.45
C PRO A 42 -7.74 6.31 3.99
N LYS A 43 -8.19 7.33 4.75
CA LYS A 43 -8.11 7.30 6.23
C LYS A 43 -9.07 6.27 6.83
N ASP A 44 -10.16 6.01 6.11
CA ASP A 44 -11.30 5.22 6.57
C ASP A 44 -11.30 3.78 6.05
N ILE A 45 -10.12 3.18 5.77
CA ILE A 45 -9.97 1.83 5.18
C ILE A 45 -10.84 0.78 5.87
N LEU A 46 -10.99 0.86 7.19
CA LEU A 46 -11.80 -0.08 7.97
C LEU A 46 -13.25 0.35 8.18
N GLU A 47 -13.56 1.63 8.07
CA GLU A 47 -14.87 2.17 8.47
C GLU A 47 -15.89 2.11 7.33
N TYR A 48 -15.44 2.26 6.08
CA TYR A 48 -16.35 2.25 4.94
C TYR A 48 -16.01 1.16 3.93
N SER A 49 -17.03 0.40 3.52
CA SER A 49 -16.93 -0.53 2.39
C SER A 49 -16.55 0.16 1.08
N GLN A 50 -16.86 1.46 0.95
CA GLN A 50 -16.43 2.29 -0.19
C GLN A 50 -14.91 2.40 -0.30
N SER A 51 -14.17 2.30 0.80
CA SER A 51 -12.71 2.29 0.77
C SER A 51 -12.16 1.06 0.07
N ALA A 52 -12.86 -0.08 0.09
CA ALA A 52 -12.44 -1.27 -0.66
C ALA A 52 -12.44 -0.99 -2.17
N GLU A 53 -13.39 -0.21 -2.68
CA GLU A 53 -13.43 0.17 -4.10
C GLU A 53 -12.29 1.12 -4.46
N VAL A 54 -12.01 2.12 -3.63
CA VAL A 54 -10.87 3.04 -3.82
C VAL A 54 -9.56 2.27 -3.79
N ILE A 55 -9.37 1.38 -2.81
CA ILE A 55 -8.18 0.54 -2.69
C ILE A 55 -7.98 -0.33 -3.92
N ARG A 56 -9.07 -0.86 -4.48
CA ARG A 56 -9.04 -1.68 -5.68
C ARG A 56 -8.68 -0.88 -6.93
N GLN A 57 -9.14 0.37 -7.04
CA GLN A 57 -8.86 1.22 -8.20
C GLN A 57 -7.50 1.91 -8.12
N GLU A 58 -7.18 2.50 -6.97
CA GLU A 58 -6.04 3.38 -6.77
C GLU A 58 -4.94 2.79 -5.88
N GLY A 59 -5.17 1.64 -5.26
CA GLY A 59 -4.35 1.16 -4.16
C GLY A 59 -4.59 1.95 -2.87
N PHE A 60 -3.87 1.59 -1.81
CA PHE A 60 -3.77 2.42 -0.61
C PHE A 60 -2.36 2.97 -0.47
N LYS A 61 -2.27 4.18 0.10
CA LYS A 61 -1.03 4.91 0.30
C LYS A 61 -0.78 5.06 1.79
N LEU A 62 0.50 4.98 2.15
CA LEU A 62 1.00 5.00 3.50
C LEU A 62 2.21 5.91 3.55
N GLU A 63 2.20 6.88 4.46
CA GLU A 63 3.39 7.62 4.81
C GLU A 63 4.01 6.97 6.05
N ILE A 64 5.24 6.51 5.92
CA ILE A 64 5.97 5.85 6.99
C ILE A 64 7.31 6.52 7.24
N THR A 65 7.78 6.49 8.49
CA THR A 65 9.14 6.86 8.86
C THR A 65 9.85 5.67 9.44
N THR A 66 11.07 5.42 8.97
CA THR A 66 11.88 4.30 9.43
C THR A 66 13.37 4.60 9.27
N GLU A 67 14.19 3.88 10.02
CA GLU A 67 15.65 3.86 9.85
C GLU A 67 16.08 2.98 8.66
N PHE A 68 15.21 2.07 8.21
CA PHE A 68 15.46 1.15 7.11
C PHE A 68 15.50 1.83 5.74
N ASN A 69 16.28 1.28 4.82
CA ASN A 69 16.30 1.71 3.43
C ASN A 69 15.22 1.00 2.60
N ILE A 70 15.01 1.45 1.35
CA ILE A 70 13.98 0.89 0.44
C ILE A 70 14.15 -0.63 0.25
N GLU A 71 15.39 -1.10 0.09
CA GLU A 71 15.71 -2.52 -0.10
C GLU A 71 15.32 -3.37 1.10
N GLU A 72 15.55 -2.87 2.32
CA GLU A 72 15.21 -3.57 3.56
C GLU A 72 13.69 -3.65 3.77
N ILE A 73 12.98 -2.56 3.48
CA ILE A 73 11.51 -2.54 3.51
C ILE A 73 10.97 -3.55 2.48
N GLN A 74 11.52 -3.57 1.26
CA GLN A 74 11.11 -4.52 0.23
C GLN A 74 11.42 -5.97 0.61
N ALA A 75 12.57 -6.24 1.23
CA ALA A 75 12.93 -7.55 1.72
C ALA A 75 11.94 -8.04 2.79
N PHE A 76 11.62 -7.18 3.77
CA PHE A 76 10.64 -7.50 4.81
C PHE A 76 9.27 -7.87 4.23
N PHE A 77 8.81 -7.14 3.22
CA PHE A 77 7.56 -7.43 2.53
C PHE A 77 7.61 -8.71 1.69
N SER A 78 8.74 -8.94 1.01
CA SER A 78 8.96 -10.13 0.19
C SER A 78 8.96 -11.39 1.03
N GLU A 79 9.56 -11.32 2.24
CA GLU A 79 9.56 -12.42 3.19
C GLU A 79 8.21 -12.59 3.90
N SER A 80 7.56 -11.50 4.30
CA SER A 80 6.36 -11.55 5.15
C SER A 80 5.03 -11.71 4.41
N MET A 81 4.93 -11.30 3.13
CA MET A 81 3.62 -11.15 2.46
C MET A 81 3.54 -11.62 1.00
N ASN A 82 4.65 -11.62 0.25
CA ASN A 82 4.61 -11.73 -1.21
C ASN A 82 4.40 -13.17 -1.75
N LYS A 83 4.58 -14.20 -0.91
CA LYS A 83 4.55 -15.61 -1.36
C LYS A 83 3.17 -16.12 -1.78
N GLU A 84 2.08 -15.48 -1.33
CA GLU A 84 0.71 -15.96 -1.59
C GLU A 84 -0.27 -14.84 -2.01
N ARG A 85 0.15 -13.58 -1.93
CA ARG A 85 -0.74 -12.43 -2.16
C ARG A 85 -0.15 -11.64 -3.32
N LYS A 86 -0.81 -11.64 -4.49
CA LYS A 86 -0.39 -10.85 -5.66
C LYS A 86 -0.52 -9.36 -5.36
N LEU A 87 0.51 -8.80 -4.73
CA LEU A 87 0.58 -7.43 -4.24
C LEU A 87 1.74 -6.73 -4.94
N LYS A 88 1.47 -5.53 -5.44
CA LYS A 88 2.51 -4.67 -6.02
C LYS A 88 2.78 -3.50 -5.09
N LEU A 89 4.00 -3.45 -4.55
CA LEU A 89 4.49 -2.38 -3.68
C LEU A 89 5.25 -1.34 -4.51
N LEU A 90 4.91 -0.06 -4.32
CA LEU A 90 5.64 1.09 -4.84
C LEU A 90 6.14 1.94 -3.68
N ILE A 91 7.45 2.01 -3.47
CA ILE A 91 8.06 2.84 -2.42
C ILE A 91 8.70 4.05 -3.08
N LYS A 92 8.30 5.24 -2.65
CA LYS A 92 8.88 6.52 -3.08
C LYS A 92 9.53 7.20 -1.89
N ASN A 93 10.77 7.65 -2.06
CA ASN A 93 11.41 8.51 -1.07
C ASN A 93 10.79 9.90 -1.15
N LYS A 94 10.50 10.54 -0.01
CA LYS A 94 9.97 11.91 0.07
C LYS A 94 11.06 12.95 -0.22
N ALA A 95 11.86 12.72 -1.26
CA ALA A 95 12.91 13.62 -1.72
C ALA A 95 12.35 14.51 -2.85
N MET A 96 11.70 15.61 -2.45
CA MET A 96 11.27 16.73 -3.30
C MET A 96 10.22 16.38 -4.40
N LYS A 97 9.44 17.39 -4.80
CA LYS A 97 8.15 17.28 -5.51
C LYS A 97 8.22 16.51 -6.83
N GLU A 98 7.14 15.79 -7.17
CA GLU A 98 6.46 15.94 -8.46
C GLU A 98 5.05 15.30 -8.42
N GLY A 99 4.10 16.00 -9.04
CA GLY A 99 2.71 15.59 -9.15
C GLY A 99 2.56 14.33 -9.99
N GLY A 100 1.51 13.55 -9.69
CA GLY A 100 1.17 12.36 -10.46
C GLY A 100 -0.33 12.32 -10.71
N SER A 101 -0.73 12.76 -11.90
CA SER A 101 -1.88 12.17 -12.58
C SER A 101 -1.39 10.88 -13.24
N THR A 102 -2.13 9.77 -13.06
CA THR A 102 -2.57 8.94 -14.18
C THR A 102 -3.67 8.01 -13.69
N ASN A 103 -4.85 8.26 -14.25
CA ASN A 103 -6.00 7.38 -14.33
C ASN A 103 -5.63 6.11 -15.12
N ASP A 104 -6.59 5.18 -15.21
CA ASP A 104 -6.60 3.97 -16.05
C ASP A 104 -6.22 2.66 -15.35
N ARG A 105 -7.05 2.24 -14.39
CA ARG A 105 -7.12 0.84 -13.91
C ARG A 105 -8.52 0.22 -13.91
N LYS A 106 -9.51 0.92 -14.46
CA LYS A 106 -10.92 0.48 -14.44
C LYS A 106 -11.17 -0.86 -15.13
N ALA A 107 -10.28 -1.35 -15.99
CA ALA A 107 -10.52 -2.51 -16.84
C ALA A 107 -10.23 -3.89 -16.21
N ILE A 108 -9.59 -3.99 -15.03
CA ILE A 108 -9.10 -5.30 -14.53
C ILE A 108 -10.19 -6.10 -13.78
N CYS A 109 -11.21 -5.43 -13.23
CA CYS A 109 -12.19 -6.06 -12.34
C CYS A 109 -13.51 -6.46 -13.04
N ASP A 110 -13.84 -5.86 -14.18
CA ASP A 110 -15.11 -6.04 -14.91
C ASP A 110 -15.26 -7.42 -15.60
N MET A 111 -14.30 -8.35 -15.46
CA MET A 111 -14.33 -9.66 -16.12
C MET A 111 -14.70 -10.86 -15.22
N GLN A 112 -15.02 -10.67 -13.94
CA GLN A 112 -15.33 -11.80 -13.03
C GLN A 112 -16.78 -11.83 -12.51
N ASN A 113 -17.72 -11.18 -13.20
CA ASN A 113 -19.15 -11.21 -12.83
C ASN A 113 -20.05 -11.70 -13.99
N GLN A 114 -19.68 -12.84 -14.58
CA GLN A 114 -20.57 -13.64 -15.44
C GLN A 114 -20.57 -15.10 -14.97
#